data_AF-A0A651DXX3-F1
#
_entry.id   AF-A0A651DXX3-F1
#
_cell.length_a   1.000
_cell.length_b   1.000
_cell.length_c   1.000
_cell.angle_alpha   90.00
_cell.angle_beta   90.00
_cell.angle_gamma   90.00
#
_symmetry.space_group_name_H-M   'P 1'
#
loop_
_entity.id
_entity.type
_entity.pdbx_description
1 polymer ?
#
loop_
_entity_poly.entity_id
_entity_poly.type
_entity_poly.pdbx_seq_one_letter_code
_entity_poly.pdbx_strand_id
1 'polypeptide(L)'
;MTGKPSTVPSTVLSVDLGRTSTKACISRNADDVVLIQANVAHLTVEQVRRGQFEGQPTDPLLDIWLEFQGRGYASGQLAADFGADLGIGQSKIDDALIKVLACAGYFGLQGELAVVLGLPYYSQEQFDREKEHILSLVRSPHVMMYRGQEVRLDITHVWVMPEGYGSLIWSEAQDKRAASPDFPNLSVAVVDIGHQTTDFLMVDRFRFARGSSESVGFAMSQFYDQVAAQIQGADSQSLSLIEAVNHPEGDRFYRPKGVTKPTNLDDILPSLKKSFARELSDRLVSWLPERVTDVIISGGGGEFFWSDLRPLLKDAKLKGHLAKPSRTANALGQYIYGELQIMSLSKQLVSGRP
;
A
#
# COMPACT_ATOMS: atom_id res chain seq x y z
N MET A 1 0.24 -41.59 5.44
CA MET A 1 -0.33 -40.24 5.63
C MET A 1 -0.96 -39.83 4.33
N THR A 2 -2.28 -39.98 4.21
CA THR A 2 -3.06 -39.57 3.05
C THR A 2 -3.13 -38.05 3.06
N GLY A 3 -2.40 -37.40 2.15
CA GLY A 3 -2.48 -35.95 1.97
C GLY A 3 -3.93 -35.57 1.69
N LYS A 4 -4.49 -34.66 2.49
CA LYS A 4 -5.75 -34.01 2.14
C LYS A 4 -5.58 -33.42 0.72
N PRO A 5 -6.57 -33.55 -0.17
CA PRO A 5 -6.55 -32.79 -1.42
C PRO A 5 -6.39 -31.31 -1.06
N SER A 6 -5.48 -30.60 -1.72
CA SER A 6 -5.29 -29.17 -1.49
C SER A 6 -6.61 -28.45 -1.77
N THR A 7 -7.29 -28.06 -0.71
CA THR A 7 -8.49 -27.24 -0.79
C THR A 7 -8.07 -25.85 -1.27
N VAL A 8 -8.81 -25.30 -2.24
CA VAL A 8 -8.61 -23.91 -2.64
C VAL A 8 -9.16 -23.05 -1.50
N PRO A 9 -8.40 -22.10 -0.95
CA PRO A 9 -8.91 -21.22 0.09
C PRO A 9 -10.12 -20.45 -0.45
N SER A 10 -11.13 -20.23 0.39
CA SER A 10 -12.30 -19.41 0.05
C SER A 10 -12.11 -17.93 0.40
N THR A 11 -11.08 -17.62 1.21
CA THR A 11 -10.83 -16.27 1.73
C THR A 11 -9.57 -15.68 1.11
N VAL A 12 -9.65 -14.43 0.68
CA VAL A 12 -8.52 -13.62 0.22
C VAL A 12 -8.31 -12.47 1.20
N LEU A 13 -7.07 -12.27 1.61
CA LEU A 13 -6.62 -11.06 2.28
C LEU A 13 -5.67 -10.30 1.35
N SER A 14 -6.04 -9.09 0.95
CA SER A 14 -5.10 -8.16 0.31
C SER A 14 -4.38 -7.36 1.40
N VAL A 15 -3.05 -7.21 1.25
CA VAL A 15 -2.22 -6.37 2.11
C VAL A 15 -1.24 -5.54 1.26
N ASP A 16 -1.49 -4.24 1.16
CA ASP A 16 -0.58 -3.26 0.57
C ASP A 16 0.37 -2.71 1.65
N LEU A 17 1.65 -3.10 1.59
CA LEU A 17 2.69 -2.79 2.59
C LEU A 17 3.23 -1.36 2.44
N GLY A 18 2.34 -0.37 2.41
CA GLY A 18 2.70 1.04 2.32
C GLY A 18 3.54 1.52 3.51
N ARG A 19 4.42 2.50 3.27
CA ARG A 19 5.36 3.01 4.29
C ARG A 19 4.70 3.89 5.37
N THR A 20 3.63 4.61 5.04
CA THR A 20 2.87 5.41 6.01
C THR A 20 1.71 4.63 6.60
N SER A 21 1.04 3.84 5.75
CA SER A 21 -0.05 2.98 6.16
C SER A 21 -0.04 1.69 5.36
N THR A 22 -0.15 0.58 6.06
CA THR A 22 -0.58 -0.71 5.50
C THR A 22 -2.07 -0.58 5.15
N LYS A 23 -2.46 -0.82 3.88
CA LYS A 23 -3.89 -0.95 3.55
C LYS A 23 -4.24 -2.41 3.37
N ALA A 24 -5.38 -2.83 3.90
CA ALA A 24 -5.81 -4.20 3.74
C ALA A 24 -7.32 -4.29 3.51
N CYS A 25 -7.75 -5.34 2.82
CA CYS A 25 -9.17 -5.61 2.60
C CYS A 25 -9.42 -7.10 2.34
N ILE A 26 -10.67 -7.49 2.57
CA ILE A 26 -11.21 -8.84 2.36
C ILE A 26 -12.46 -8.85 1.47
N SER A 27 -12.78 -7.71 0.85
CA SER A 27 -13.93 -7.51 -0.03
C SER A 27 -13.58 -6.48 -1.12
N ARG A 28 -14.45 -6.38 -2.14
CA ARG A 28 -14.34 -5.33 -3.18
C ARG A 28 -14.89 -3.97 -2.73
N ASN A 29 -15.45 -3.89 -1.52
CA ASN A 29 -16.05 -2.64 -1.04
C ASN A 29 -14.94 -1.67 -0.62
N ALA A 30 -14.90 -0.50 -1.26
CA ALA A 30 -13.89 0.50 -0.97
C ALA A 30 -13.98 1.06 0.47
N ASP A 31 -15.18 1.06 1.05
CA ASP A 31 -15.42 1.54 2.42
C ASP A 31 -14.94 0.54 3.48
N ASP A 32 -14.72 -0.73 3.12
CA ASP A 32 -14.23 -1.78 4.04
C ASP A 32 -12.68 -1.84 4.08
N VAL A 33 -11.98 -1.02 3.28
CA VAL A 33 -10.52 -1.02 3.26
C VAL A 33 -10.00 -0.39 4.55
N VAL A 34 -9.23 -1.17 5.32
CA VAL A 34 -8.60 -0.68 6.54
C VAL A 34 -7.27 -0.03 6.22
N LEU A 35 -6.96 1.08 6.90
CA LEU A 35 -5.66 1.75 6.85
C LEU A 35 -5.03 1.70 8.25
N ILE A 36 -4.06 0.81 8.44
CA ILE A 36 -3.30 0.67 9.67
C ILE A 36 -1.98 1.44 9.50
N GLN A 37 -1.59 2.28 10.47
CA GLN A 37 -0.28 2.93 10.41
C GLN A 37 0.83 1.89 10.27
N ALA A 38 1.84 2.17 9.45
CA ALA A 38 2.80 1.15 9.03
C ALA A 38 3.83 0.77 10.12
N ASN A 39 3.83 1.47 11.25
CA ASN A 39 4.73 1.25 12.37
C ASN A 39 4.56 -0.16 12.94
N VAL A 40 5.69 -0.78 13.30
CA VAL A 40 5.73 -2.06 14.00
C VAL A 40 6.78 -1.96 15.11
N ALA A 41 6.36 -2.19 16.35
CA ALA A 41 7.25 -2.23 17.50
C ALA A 41 7.51 -3.70 17.87
N HIS A 42 8.79 -4.08 17.94
CA HIS A 42 9.24 -5.39 18.39
C HIS A 42 9.46 -5.34 19.90
N LEU A 43 8.67 -6.10 20.65
CA LEU A 43 8.54 -5.99 22.11
C LEU A 43 8.62 -7.37 22.77
N THR A 44 8.71 -7.41 24.10
CA THR A 44 8.47 -8.64 24.86
C THR A 44 6.99 -8.93 24.98
N VAL A 45 6.63 -10.19 25.24
CA VAL A 45 5.23 -10.60 25.49
C VAL A 45 4.66 -9.85 26.70
N GLU A 46 5.44 -9.63 27.75
CA GLU A 46 5.01 -8.87 28.91
C GLU A 46 4.72 -7.41 28.57
N GLN A 47 5.50 -6.79 27.67
CA GLN A 47 5.30 -5.39 27.27
C GLN A 47 3.97 -5.22 26.53
N VAL A 48 3.68 -6.07 25.53
CA VAL A 48 2.41 -5.97 24.78
C VAL A 48 1.19 -6.30 25.63
N ARG A 49 1.29 -7.26 26.56
CA ARG A 49 0.21 -7.57 27.51
C ARG A 49 -0.03 -6.46 28.53
N ARG A 50 1.02 -5.76 28.97
CA ARG A 50 0.92 -4.62 29.90
C ARG A 50 0.46 -3.35 29.22
N GLY A 51 0.68 -3.25 27.91
CA GLY A 51 0.12 -2.21 27.04
C GLY A 51 -1.39 -2.31 26.82
N GLN A 52 -2.13 -3.08 27.63
CA GLN A 52 -3.59 -2.96 27.76
C GLN A 52 -3.89 -1.57 28.35
N PHE A 53 -3.77 -0.52 27.53
CA PHE A 53 -3.85 0.86 27.99
C PHE A 53 -5.25 1.23 28.48
N GLU A 54 -6.31 0.49 28.11
CA GLU A 54 -7.65 0.72 28.64
C GLU A 54 -8.46 -0.58 28.82
N GLY A 55 -9.17 -0.70 29.94
CA GLY A 55 -10.10 -1.81 30.23
C GLY A 55 -11.46 -1.69 29.53
N GLN A 56 -11.57 -0.89 28.46
CA GLN A 56 -12.77 -0.70 27.66
C GLN A 56 -12.52 -1.16 26.21
N PRO A 57 -13.58 -1.49 25.44
CA PRO A 57 -13.43 -1.77 24.02
C PRO A 57 -12.96 -0.51 23.29
N THR A 58 -11.64 -0.37 23.15
CA THR A 58 -10.99 0.62 22.31
C THR A 58 -11.21 0.29 20.84
N ASP A 59 -11.20 1.32 19.99
CA ASP A 59 -11.13 1.14 18.54
C ASP A 59 -10.00 0.15 18.23
N PRO A 60 -10.28 -1.00 17.57
CA PRO A 60 -9.27 -2.00 17.28
C PRO A 60 -8.05 -1.45 16.52
N LEU A 61 -8.19 -0.34 15.79
CA LEU A 61 -7.08 0.32 15.09
C LEU A 61 -6.08 1.02 16.01
N LEU A 62 -6.51 1.40 17.21
CA LEU A 62 -5.67 2.08 18.19
C LEU A 62 -4.91 1.09 19.09
N ASP A 63 -5.30 -0.18 19.10
CA ASP A 63 -4.81 -1.20 20.04
C ASP A 63 -4.48 -2.53 19.34
N ILE A 64 -3.65 -2.46 18.29
CA ILE A 64 -3.20 -3.66 17.56
C ILE A 64 -1.92 -4.19 18.20
N TRP A 65 -2.03 -5.32 18.88
CA TRP A 65 -0.87 -6.09 19.33
C TRP A 65 -1.08 -7.59 19.14
N LEU A 66 0.03 -8.30 18.98
CA LEU A 66 0.05 -9.75 18.83
C LEU A 66 1.26 -10.39 19.50
N GLU A 67 1.10 -11.65 19.91
CA GLU A 67 2.18 -12.52 20.34
C GLU A 67 2.41 -13.57 19.27
N PHE A 68 3.64 -13.67 18.79
CA PHE A 68 4.01 -14.61 17.74
C PHE A 68 5.42 -15.14 17.98
N GLN A 69 5.56 -16.46 17.99
CA GLN A 69 6.84 -17.17 18.20
C GLN A 69 7.62 -16.69 19.45
N GLY A 70 6.91 -16.48 20.56
CA GLY A 70 7.50 -16.07 21.84
C GLY A 70 7.91 -14.59 21.92
N ARG A 71 7.53 -13.76 20.94
CA ARG A 71 7.77 -12.31 20.93
C ARG A 71 6.44 -11.56 20.95
N GLY A 72 6.46 -10.34 21.49
CA GLY A 72 5.37 -9.39 21.40
C GLY A 72 5.58 -8.42 20.25
N TYR A 73 4.50 -8.03 19.59
CA TYR A 73 4.52 -7.00 18.57
C TYR A 73 3.35 -6.04 18.80
N ALA A 74 3.60 -4.74 18.66
CA ALA A 74 2.54 -3.77 18.45
C ALA A 74 2.59 -3.31 16.99
N SER A 75 1.44 -2.94 16.42
CA SER A 75 1.32 -2.38 15.08
C SER A 75 0.41 -1.17 15.10
N GLY A 76 0.52 -0.30 14.09
CA GLY A 76 -0.35 0.87 13.99
C GLY A 76 0.01 1.96 14.99
N GLN A 77 -1.01 2.68 15.48
CA GLN A 77 -0.84 3.78 16.44
C GLN A 77 -0.15 3.29 17.72
N LEU A 78 -0.51 2.12 18.24
CA LEU A 78 0.11 1.55 19.43
C LEU A 78 1.63 1.37 19.26
N ALA A 79 2.09 0.95 18.08
CA ALA A 79 3.53 0.84 17.81
C ALA A 79 4.22 2.21 17.83
N ALA A 80 3.58 3.24 17.27
CA ALA A 80 4.09 4.61 17.32
C ALA A 80 4.16 5.14 18.76
N ASP A 81 3.18 4.80 19.61
CA ASP A 81 3.18 5.16 21.04
C ASP A 81 4.33 4.49 21.81
N PHE A 82 4.76 3.29 21.38
CA PHE A 82 5.99 2.63 21.84
C PHE A 82 7.28 3.18 21.20
N GLY A 83 7.19 4.21 20.35
CA GLY A 83 8.32 4.88 19.72
C GLY A 83 8.85 4.21 18.45
N ALA A 84 8.10 3.27 17.85
CA ALA A 84 8.47 2.72 16.54
C ALA A 84 8.37 3.80 15.46
N ASP A 85 9.36 3.86 14.58
CA ASP A 85 9.34 4.75 13.42
C ASP A 85 8.68 4.09 12.20
N LEU A 86 8.61 4.80 11.08
CA LEU A 86 8.05 4.28 9.82
C LEU A 86 9.02 3.33 9.09
N GLY A 87 10.27 3.20 9.55
CA GLY A 87 11.32 2.41 8.91
C GLY A 87 11.84 3.01 7.60
N ILE A 88 11.92 4.34 7.49
CA ILE A 88 12.36 4.98 6.24
C ILE A 88 13.75 4.46 5.85
N GLY A 89 13.90 4.00 4.60
CA GLY A 89 15.12 3.34 4.11
C GLY A 89 15.24 1.84 4.40
N GLN A 90 14.38 1.24 5.23
CA GLN A 90 14.38 -0.19 5.52
C GLN A 90 13.60 -0.99 4.47
N SER A 91 13.79 -2.31 4.41
CA SER A 91 13.03 -3.15 3.48
C SER A 91 11.56 -3.24 3.89
N LYS A 92 10.63 -3.27 2.93
CA LYS A 92 9.20 -3.52 3.21
C LYS A 92 8.96 -4.94 3.72
N ILE A 93 9.91 -5.84 3.52
CA ILE A 93 9.79 -7.27 3.86
C ILE A 93 10.00 -7.54 5.35
N ASP A 94 10.80 -6.71 6.02
CA ASP A 94 11.28 -6.97 7.39
C ASP A 94 10.11 -7.20 8.37
N ASP A 95 9.02 -6.44 8.20
CA ASP A 95 7.79 -6.55 9.00
C ASP A 95 6.59 -7.13 8.22
N ALA A 96 6.80 -7.65 7.01
CA ALA A 96 5.70 -8.09 6.13
C ALA A 96 4.82 -9.15 6.81
N LEU A 97 5.42 -10.16 7.43
CA LEU A 97 4.67 -11.21 8.13
C LEU A 97 3.84 -10.63 9.29
N ILE A 98 4.45 -9.79 10.13
CA ILE A 98 3.76 -9.19 11.28
C ILE A 98 2.59 -8.32 10.82
N LYS A 99 2.76 -7.55 9.74
CA LYS A 99 1.69 -6.74 9.13
C LYS A 99 0.57 -7.62 8.57
N VAL A 100 0.89 -8.72 7.90
CA VAL A 100 -0.12 -9.68 7.40
C VAL A 100 -0.90 -10.30 8.56
N LEU A 101 -0.21 -10.75 9.60
CA LEU A 101 -0.83 -11.34 10.80
C LEU A 101 -1.71 -10.32 11.52
N ALA A 102 -1.25 -9.08 11.69
CA ALA A 102 -2.04 -7.99 12.27
C ALA A 102 -3.32 -7.71 11.46
N CYS A 103 -3.23 -7.68 10.13
CA CYS A 103 -4.41 -7.50 9.26
C CYS A 103 -5.38 -8.68 9.38
N ALA A 104 -4.87 -9.93 9.39
CA ALA A 104 -5.71 -11.11 9.56
C ALA A 104 -6.43 -11.12 10.92
N GLY A 105 -5.74 -10.72 11.99
CA GLY A 105 -6.33 -10.54 13.32
C GLY A 105 -7.39 -9.45 13.36
N TYR A 106 -7.13 -8.30 12.72
CA TYR A 106 -8.08 -7.19 12.61
C TYR A 106 -9.40 -7.61 11.94
N PHE A 107 -9.31 -8.36 10.83
CA PHE A 107 -10.49 -8.89 10.13
C PHE A 107 -11.09 -10.14 10.78
N GLY A 108 -10.53 -10.64 11.89
CA GLY A 108 -11.02 -11.83 12.59
C GLY A 108 -10.90 -13.12 11.76
N LEU A 109 -9.92 -13.19 10.84
CA LEU A 109 -9.74 -14.34 9.96
C LEU A 109 -9.23 -15.56 10.73
N GLN A 110 -9.68 -16.75 10.32
CA GLN A 110 -9.29 -18.04 10.89
C GLN A 110 -9.26 -19.10 9.77
N GLY A 111 -8.41 -20.11 9.93
CA GLY A 111 -8.31 -21.24 9.00
C GLY A 111 -7.56 -20.90 7.70
N GLU A 112 -7.96 -21.54 6.61
CA GLU A 112 -7.28 -21.44 5.31
C GLU A 112 -7.47 -20.07 4.66
N LEU A 113 -6.36 -19.46 4.23
CA LEU A 113 -6.32 -18.11 3.67
C LEU A 113 -5.39 -18.05 2.44
N ALA A 114 -5.76 -17.24 1.45
CA ALA A 114 -4.83 -16.72 0.46
C ALA A 114 -4.48 -15.27 0.75
N VAL A 115 -3.22 -14.88 0.53
CA VAL A 115 -2.73 -13.52 0.72
C VAL A 115 -2.23 -12.93 -0.61
N VAL A 116 -2.56 -11.68 -0.88
CA VAL A 116 -2.00 -10.92 -2.01
C VAL A 116 -1.25 -9.71 -1.47
N LEU A 117 -0.02 -9.51 -1.95
CA LEU A 117 0.89 -8.44 -1.52
C LEU A 117 1.42 -7.64 -2.72
N GLY A 118 1.78 -6.39 -2.47
CA GLY A 118 2.49 -5.52 -3.41
C GLY A 118 3.98 -5.39 -3.04
N LEU A 119 4.85 -5.29 -4.05
CA LEU A 119 6.24 -4.84 -3.89
C LEU A 119 6.62 -3.80 -4.95
N PRO A 120 7.46 -2.81 -4.61
CA PRO A 120 8.09 -1.96 -5.61
C PRO A 120 8.89 -2.79 -6.60
N TYR A 121 8.90 -2.36 -7.87
CA TYR A 121 9.61 -3.04 -8.94
C TYR A 121 10.83 -2.22 -9.38
N TYR A 122 11.99 -2.46 -8.76
CA TYR A 122 13.25 -1.80 -9.15
C TYR A 122 13.98 -2.56 -10.26
N SER A 123 13.97 -3.89 -10.17
CA SER A 123 14.51 -4.78 -11.19
C SER A 123 13.88 -6.17 -11.07
N GLN A 124 13.97 -6.97 -12.13
CA GLN A 124 13.47 -8.35 -12.08
C GLN A 124 14.16 -9.18 -10.98
N GLU A 125 15.47 -9.03 -10.84
CA GLU A 125 16.26 -9.77 -9.85
C GLU A 125 15.87 -9.41 -8.42
N GLN A 126 15.72 -8.10 -8.13
CA GLN A 126 15.27 -7.65 -6.81
C GLN A 126 13.86 -8.14 -6.53
N PHE A 127 12.94 -7.99 -7.49
CA PHE A 127 11.55 -8.39 -7.31
C PHE A 127 11.41 -9.90 -7.05
N ASP A 128 12.13 -10.75 -7.80
CA ASP A 128 12.07 -12.21 -7.61
C ASP A 128 12.65 -12.64 -6.27
N ARG A 129 13.82 -12.10 -5.88
CA ARG A 129 14.43 -12.39 -4.58
C ARG A 129 13.52 -12.01 -3.41
N GLU A 130 12.93 -10.82 -3.47
CA GLU A 130 12.05 -10.31 -2.42
C GLU A 130 10.72 -11.06 -2.37
N LYS A 131 10.17 -11.40 -3.54
CA LYS A 131 9.01 -12.28 -3.65
C LYS A 131 9.28 -13.64 -3.01
N GLU A 132 10.39 -14.29 -3.32
CA GLU A 132 10.76 -15.58 -2.72
C GLU A 132 10.89 -15.48 -1.20
N HIS A 133 11.46 -14.39 -0.68
CA HIS A 133 11.53 -14.13 0.75
C HIS A 133 10.15 -13.95 1.39
N ILE A 134 9.26 -13.18 0.77
CA ILE A 134 7.86 -13.06 1.24
C ILE A 134 7.17 -14.43 1.26
N LEU A 135 7.34 -15.22 0.20
CA LEU A 135 6.74 -16.55 0.12
C LEU A 135 7.23 -17.44 1.27
N SER A 136 8.52 -17.43 1.59
CA SER A 136 9.08 -18.26 2.67
C SER A 136 8.65 -17.82 4.07
N LEU A 137 8.39 -16.52 4.28
CA LEU A 137 7.91 -15.98 5.55
C LEU A 137 6.40 -16.18 5.75
N VAL A 138 5.61 -15.91 4.71
CA VAL A 138 4.16 -15.76 4.83
C VAL A 138 3.43 -17.09 4.58
N ARG A 139 3.91 -17.92 3.66
CA ARG A 139 3.21 -19.15 3.23
C ARG A 139 3.46 -20.30 4.20
N SER A 140 2.77 -20.30 5.33
CA SER A 140 2.78 -21.40 6.28
C SER A 140 1.55 -21.37 7.20
N PRO A 141 1.32 -22.44 7.98
CA PRO A 141 0.48 -22.35 9.16
C PRO A 141 1.10 -21.40 10.19
N HIS A 142 0.25 -20.58 10.80
CA HIS A 142 0.62 -19.62 11.84
C HIS A 142 -0.34 -19.75 13.02
N VAL A 143 0.22 -19.70 14.22
CA VAL A 143 -0.55 -19.57 15.46
C VAL A 143 -0.03 -18.33 16.18
N MET A 144 -0.92 -17.40 16.48
CA MET A 144 -0.61 -16.17 17.21
C MET A 144 -1.67 -15.90 18.28
N MET A 145 -1.32 -15.07 19.26
CA MET A 145 -2.32 -14.40 20.09
C MET A 145 -2.54 -13.00 19.51
N TYR A 146 -3.75 -12.66 19.11
CA TYR A 146 -4.12 -11.31 18.69
C TYR A 146 -5.02 -10.71 19.77
N ARG A 147 -4.58 -9.62 20.40
CA ARG A 147 -5.33 -8.96 21.49
C ARG A 147 -5.84 -9.94 22.56
N GLY A 148 -5.00 -10.92 22.91
CA GLY A 148 -5.30 -11.97 23.90
C GLY A 148 -6.21 -13.11 23.41
N GLN A 149 -6.62 -13.11 22.15
CA GLN A 149 -7.37 -14.20 21.52
C GLN A 149 -6.46 -15.04 20.62
N GLU A 150 -6.58 -16.36 20.69
CA GLU A 150 -5.80 -17.24 19.82
C GLU A 150 -6.35 -17.17 18.38
N VAL A 151 -5.45 -16.99 17.42
CA VAL A 151 -5.75 -16.97 15.99
C VAL A 151 -4.91 -18.02 15.29
N ARG A 152 -5.57 -18.92 14.57
CA ARG A 152 -4.94 -20.01 13.80
C ARG A 152 -5.21 -19.77 12.31
N LEU A 153 -4.14 -19.53 11.57
CA LEU A 153 -4.18 -19.28 10.13
C LEU A 153 -3.42 -20.38 9.41
N ASP A 154 -3.90 -20.79 8.25
CA ASP A 154 -3.16 -21.62 7.30
C ASP A 154 -3.06 -20.86 5.98
N ILE A 155 -1.94 -20.15 5.78
CA ILE A 155 -1.74 -19.35 4.57
C ILE A 155 -1.20 -20.27 3.47
N THR A 156 -2.11 -20.82 2.68
CA THR A 156 -1.79 -21.84 1.68
C THR A 156 -1.29 -21.25 0.36
N HIS A 157 -1.69 -20.00 0.07
CA HIS A 157 -1.37 -19.29 -1.16
C HIS A 157 -0.93 -17.86 -0.87
N VAL A 158 0.14 -17.43 -1.52
CA VAL A 158 0.63 -16.06 -1.45
C VAL A 158 0.97 -15.62 -2.87
N TRP A 159 0.38 -14.50 -3.30
CA TRP A 159 0.69 -13.87 -4.57
C TRP A 159 1.31 -12.50 -4.34
N VAL A 160 2.36 -12.19 -5.10
CA VAL A 160 3.06 -10.91 -5.03
C VAL A 160 3.03 -10.28 -6.40
N MET A 161 2.64 -9.01 -6.46
CA MET A 161 2.55 -8.24 -7.70
C MET A 161 3.27 -6.88 -7.58
N PRO A 162 3.69 -6.28 -8.71
CA PRO A 162 4.24 -4.93 -8.69
C PRO A 162 3.25 -3.92 -8.10
N GLU A 163 3.74 -3.01 -7.25
CA GLU A 163 2.96 -1.88 -6.74
C GLU A 163 2.44 -1.01 -7.87
N GLY A 164 1.20 -0.51 -7.72
CA GLY A 164 0.46 0.14 -8.79
C GLY A 164 -0.36 -0.81 -9.66
N TYR A 165 0.06 -2.05 -9.90
CA TYR A 165 -0.67 -2.95 -10.83
C TYR A 165 -2.10 -3.24 -10.36
N GLY A 166 -2.33 -3.36 -9.05
CA GLY A 166 -3.68 -3.48 -8.49
C GLY A 166 -4.56 -2.30 -8.89
N SER A 167 -4.01 -1.09 -8.95
CA SER A 167 -4.77 0.11 -9.33
C SER A 167 -5.32 0.05 -10.76
N LEU A 168 -4.60 -0.59 -11.69
CA LEU A 168 -5.11 -0.87 -13.04
C LEU A 168 -6.30 -1.84 -12.99
N ILE A 169 -6.18 -2.95 -12.26
CA ILE A 169 -7.25 -3.95 -12.11
C ILE A 169 -8.49 -3.28 -11.50
N TRP A 170 -8.29 -2.48 -10.46
CA TRP A 170 -9.38 -1.76 -9.79
C TRP A 170 -10.05 -0.75 -10.73
N SER A 171 -9.26 0.02 -11.49
CA SER A 171 -9.80 0.99 -12.46
C SER A 171 -10.63 0.33 -13.56
N GLU A 172 -10.23 -0.87 -13.97
CA GLU A 172 -10.97 -1.68 -14.95
C GLU A 172 -12.25 -2.30 -14.39
N ALA A 173 -12.20 -2.77 -13.14
CA ALA A 173 -13.31 -3.46 -12.48
C ALA A 173 -14.42 -2.52 -12.00
N GLN A 174 -14.15 -1.21 -11.90
CA GLN A 174 -15.16 -0.21 -11.59
C GLN A 174 -16.20 -0.08 -12.70
N ASP A 175 -17.42 0.32 -12.32
CA ASP A 175 -18.54 0.43 -13.25
C ASP A 175 -18.22 1.40 -14.39
N LYS A 176 -18.09 0.84 -15.60
CA LYS A 176 -17.66 1.57 -16.78
C LYS A 176 -18.82 2.40 -17.31
N ARG A 177 -18.71 3.72 -17.20
CA ARG A 177 -19.52 4.61 -18.03
C ARG A 177 -19.17 4.34 -19.50
N ALA A 178 -20.10 4.61 -20.41
CA ALA A 178 -19.94 4.34 -21.86
C ALA A 178 -18.70 4.99 -22.53
N ALA A 179 -17.98 5.87 -21.83
CA ALA A 179 -16.76 6.55 -22.29
C ALA A 179 -15.48 6.11 -21.54
N SER A 180 -15.54 5.07 -20.70
CA SER A 180 -14.36 4.56 -19.99
C SER A 180 -13.40 3.86 -20.97
N PRO A 181 -12.07 3.99 -20.80
CA PRO A 181 -11.10 3.28 -21.61
C PRO A 181 -11.28 1.77 -21.52
N ASP A 182 -10.95 1.08 -22.62
CA ASP A 182 -10.90 -0.37 -22.68
C ASP A 182 -9.48 -0.87 -22.33
N PHE A 183 -9.08 -0.72 -21.07
CA PHE A 183 -7.73 -1.05 -20.61
C PHE A 183 -7.23 -2.46 -21.02
N PRO A 184 -8.06 -3.51 -21.07
CA PRO A 184 -7.67 -4.83 -21.58
C PRO A 184 -7.07 -4.83 -22.98
N ASN A 185 -7.43 -3.85 -23.82
CA ASN A 185 -6.96 -3.74 -25.19
C ASN A 185 -5.94 -2.61 -25.41
N LEU A 186 -5.47 -1.97 -24.34
CA LEU A 186 -4.57 -0.81 -24.40
C LEU A 186 -3.18 -1.09 -23.85
N SER A 187 -2.23 -0.28 -24.31
CA SER A 187 -0.93 -0.08 -23.70
C SER A 187 -1.03 1.11 -22.74
N VAL A 188 -0.83 0.87 -21.45
CA VAL A 188 -1.12 1.80 -20.35
C VAL A 188 0.11 1.96 -19.48
N ALA A 189 0.43 3.20 -19.10
CA ALA A 189 1.34 3.47 -18.00
C ALA A 189 0.54 3.56 -16.70
N VAL A 190 0.99 2.88 -15.66
CA VAL A 190 0.51 3.06 -14.29
C VAL A 190 1.58 3.79 -13.51
N VAL A 191 1.20 4.87 -12.82
CA VAL A 191 2.07 5.71 -12.01
C VAL A 191 1.51 5.72 -10.60
N ASP A 192 2.06 4.88 -9.73
CA ASP A 192 1.67 4.82 -8.32
C ASP A 192 2.62 5.68 -7.50
N ILE A 193 2.12 6.81 -6.98
CA ILE A 193 2.93 7.77 -6.22
C ILE A 193 2.75 7.44 -4.73
N GLY A 194 3.67 6.63 -4.23
CA GLY A 194 3.75 6.20 -2.85
C GLY A 194 4.46 7.20 -1.94
N HIS A 195 4.80 6.73 -0.74
CA HIS A 195 5.54 7.56 0.21
C HIS A 195 7.03 7.66 -0.15
N GLN A 196 7.67 6.53 -0.47
CA GLN A 196 9.12 6.48 -0.77
C GLN A 196 9.42 6.34 -2.25
N THR A 197 8.50 5.72 -3.00
CA THR A 197 8.65 5.40 -4.41
C THR A 197 7.55 6.03 -5.23
N THR A 198 7.88 6.37 -6.47
CA THR A 198 6.90 6.41 -7.55
C THR A 198 7.18 5.21 -8.44
N ASP A 199 6.18 4.35 -8.60
CA ASP A 199 6.25 3.13 -9.38
C ASP A 199 5.69 3.41 -10.78
N PHE A 200 6.56 3.34 -11.79
CA PHE A 200 6.23 3.51 -13.20
C PHE A 200 6.11 2.13 -13.86
N LEU A 201 4.88 1.64 -14.01
CA LEU A 201 4.63 0.36 -14.65
C LEU A 201 4.15 0.53 -16.08
N MET A 202 4.79 -0.17 -17.00
CA MET A 202 4.25 -0.36 -18.34
C MET A 202 3.42 -1.64 -18.38
N VAL A 203 2.16 -1.52 -18.81
CA VAL A 203 1.25 -2.66 -18.97
C VAL A 203 0.70 -2.66 -20.39
N ASP A 204 0.93 -3.73 -21.14
CA ASP A 204 0.38 -3.90 -22.48
C ASP A 204 -0.71 -4.99 -22.45
N ARG A 205 -1.97 -4.60 -22.62
CA ARG A 205 -3.12 -5.54 -22.64
C ARG A 205 -3.14 -6.46 -21.42
N PHE A 206 -3.03 -5.86 -20.23
CA PHE A 206 -2.91 -6.58 -18.94
C PHE A 206 -1.71 -7.53 -18.85
N ARG A 207 -0.67 -7.31 -19.67
CA ARG A 207 0.63 -7.98 -19.53
C ARG A 207 1.64 -6.99 -19.00
N PHE A 208 2.16 -7.28 -17.80
CA PHE A 208 3.20 -6.48 -17.18
C PHE A 208 4.50 -6.51 -18.01
N ALA A 209 4.94 -5.35 -18.49
CA ALA A 209 6.14 -5.20 -19.30
C ALA A 209 7.35 -4.88 -18.40
N ARG A 210 7.92 -5.95 -17.84
CA ARG A 210 9.09 -5.94 -16.93
C ARG A 210 10.25 -5.07 -17.37
N GLY A 211 10.64 -5.15 -18.65
CA GLY A 211 11.78 -4.41 -19.21
C GLY A 211 11.52 -2.93 -19.50
N SER A 212 10.28 -2.46 -19.29
CA SER A 212 9.87 -1.07 -19.49
C SER A 212 9.19 -0.50 -18.25
N SER A 213 9.38 -1.13 -17.10
CA SER A 213 8.81 -0.73 -15.81
C SER A 213 9.93 -0.51 -14.81
N GLU A 214 9.80 0.50 -13.97
CA GLU A 214 10.78 0.84 -12.93
C GLU A 214 10.13 1.54 -11.75
N SER A 215 10.83 1.58 -10.63
CA SER A 215 10.43 2.35 -9.45
C SER A 215 11.54 3.34 -9.12
N VAL A 216 11.17 4.59 -8.87
CA VAL A 216 12.13 5.66 -8.58
C VAL A 216 11.91 6.24 -7.21
N GLY A 217 12.98 6.67 -6.55
CA GLY A 217 12.93 7.33 -5.24
C GLY A 217 12.51 8.80 -5.31
N PHE A 218 11.58 9.18 -6.19
CA PHE A 218 11.01 10.53 -6.25
C PHE A 218 9.52 10.46 -5.95
N ALA A 219 9.14 10.76 -4.71
CA ALA A 219 7.84 10.43 -4.12
C ALA A 219 7.45 11.43 -3.02
N MET A 220 6.40 11.13 -2.23
CA MET A 220 5.91 12.05 -1.19
C MET A 220 6.96 12.39 -0.13
N SER A 221 7.91 11.50 0.21
CA SER A 221 8.98 11.80 1.17
C SER A 221 9.82 13.00 0.73
N GLN A 222 10.16 13.09 -0.56
CA GLN A 222 10.91 14.22 -1.11
C GLN A 222 10.06 15.49 -1.12
N PHE A 223 8.75 15.37 -1.30
CA PHE A 223 7.85 16.51 -1.16
C PHE A 223 7.82 17.01 0.29
N TYR A 224 7.75 16.11 1.28
CA TYR A 224 7.82 16.49 2.69
C TYR A 224 9.17 17.12 3.06
N ASP A 225 10.28 16.66 2.46
CA ASP A 225 11.59 17.31 2.60
C ASP A 225 11.55 18.76 2.08
N GLN A 226 10.94 19.00 0.92
CA GLN A 226 10.78 20.35 0.36
C GLN A 226 9.92 21.26 1.24
N VAL A 227 8.85 20.72 1.84
CA VAL A 227 8.00 21.45 2.80
C VAL A 227 8.78 21.76 4.08
N ALA A 228 9.44 20.77 4.67
CA ALA A 228 10.23 20.94 5.89
C ALA A 228 11.36 21.97 5.71
N ALA A 229 11.98 22.03 4.52
CA ALA A 229 13.00 23.03 4.20
C ALA A 229 12.48 24.48 4.24
N GLN A 230 11.16 24.71 4.14
CA GLN A 230 10.56 26.03 4.28
C GLN A 230 10.28 26.43 5.73
N ILE A 231 10.44 25.50 6.69
CA ILE A 231 9.98 25.67 8.07
C ILE A 231 11.15 25.39 9.02
N GLN A 232 11.60 26.42 9.74
CA GLN A 232 12.70 26.27 10.68
C GLN A 232 12.39 25.22 11.77
N GLY A 233 13.28 24.22 11.89
CA GLY A 233 13.17 23.16 12.90
C GLY A 233 12.14 22.07 12.56
N ALA A 234 11.57 22.08 11.36
CA ALA A 234 10.70 21.01 10.89
C ALA A 234 11.49 19.72 10.62
N ASP A 235 10.83 18.61 10.87
CA ASP A 235 11.29 17.26 10.54
C ASP A 235 10.33 16.68 9.49
N SER A 236 10.87 16.34 8.31
CA SER A 236 10.09 15.81 7.18
C SER A 236 9.47 14.44 7.47
N GLN A 237 10.00 13.71 8.46
CA GLN A 237 9.50 12.40 8.89
C GLN A 237 8.48 12.51 10.03
N SER A 238 8.22 13.71 10.53
CA SER A 238 7.24 13.96 11.58
C SER A 238 5.83 13.61 11.13
N LEU A 239 5.16 12.70 11.84
CA LEU A 239 3.76 12.33 11.55
C LEU A 239 2.83 13.54 11.57
N SER A 240 3.06 14.50 12.48
CA SER A 240 2.25 15.72 12.55
C SER A 240 2.50 16.68 11.39
N LEU A 241 3.70 16.68 10.78
CA LEU A 241 3.92 17.41 9.53
C LEU A 241 3.18 16.72 8.37
N ILE A 242 3.34 15.41 8.25
CA ILE A 242 2.70 14.61 7.21
C ILE A 242 1.17 14.78 7.29
N GLU A 243 0.60 14.71 8.48
CA GLU A 243 -0.83 14.95 8.71
C GLU A 243 -1.23 16.38 8.32
N ALA A 244 -0.50 17.40 8.79
CA ALA A 244 -0.78 18.80 8.49
C ALA A 244 -0.78 19.11 6.98
N VAL A 245 0.15 18.51 6.22
CA VAL A 245 0.23 18.67 4.76
C VAL A 245 -1.00 18.08 4.05
N ASN A 246 -1.60 17.03 4.60
CA ASN A 246 -2.74 16.33 4.01
C ASN A 246 -4.10 16.87 4.49
N HIS A 247 -4.14 17.84 5.41
CA HIS A 247 -5.39 18.49 5.80
C HIS A 247 -6.03 19.29 4.62
N PRO A 248 -7.34 19.54 4.68
CA PRO A 248 -7.99 20.49 3.78
C PRO A 248 -7.33 21.88 3.84
N GLU A 249 -7.42 22.62 2.74
CA GLU A 249 -7.02 24.03 2.69
C GLU A 249 -7.82 24.82 3.74
N GLY A 250 -7.16 25.72 4.47
CA GLY A 250 -7.70 26.45 5.60
C GLY A 250 -7.34 25.83 6.97
N ASP A 251 -7.04 24.53 7.02
CA ASP A 251 -6.74 23.80 8.27
C ASP A 251 -5.29 23.31 8.35
N ARG A 252 -4.44 23.72 7.40
CA ARG A 252 -3.05 23.21 7.28
C ARG A 252 -2.09 24.00 8.16
N PHE A 253 -2.05 23.68 9.45
CA PHE A 253 -1.13 24.29 10.39
C PHE A 253 -0.14 23.28 10.95
N TYR A 254 1.15 23.61 10.88
CA TYR A 254 2.20 22.79 11.46
C TYR A 254 3.04 23.56 12.46
N ARG A 255 3.34 22.94 13.59
CA ARG A 255 4.18 23.51 14.65
C ARG A 255 5.25 22.50 15.06
N PRO A 256 6.53 22.74 14.68
CA PRO A 256 7.63 21.92 15.15
C PRO A 256 7.74 21.94 16.68
N LYS A 257 8.34 20.90 17.25
CA LYS A 257 8.55 20.78 18.70
C LYS A 257 9.41 21.96 19.20
N GLY A 258 8.95 22.63 20.25
CA GLY A 258 9.64 23.78 20.84
C GLY A 258 9.38 25.12 20.15
N VAL A 259 8.62 25.15 19.06
CA VAL A 259 8.19 26.39 18.38
C VAL A 259 6.84 26.84 18.92
N THR A 260 6.67 28.14 19.18
CA THR A 260 5.45 28.68 19.80
C THR A 260 4.34 28.99 18.80
N LYS A 261 4.71 29.45 17.59
CA LYS A 261 3.76 29.85 16.54
C LYS A 261 3.69 28.79 15.43
N PRO A 262 2.52 28.26 15.07
CA PRO A 262 2.38 27.38 13.92
C PRO A 262 2.65 28.13 12.61
N THR A 263 3.18 27.41 11.62
CA THR A 263 3.28 27.87 10.24
C THR A 263 2.00 27.50 9.50
N ASN A 264 1.43 28.45 8.77
CA ASN A 264 0.34 28.19 7.84
C ASN A 264 0.92 27.58 6.56
N LEU A 265 0.58 26.33 6.27
CA LEU A 265 1.11 25.63 5.11
C LEU A 265 0.45 26.06 3.80
N ASP A 266 -0.72 26.71 3.84
CA ASP A 266 -1.39 27.21 2.64
C ASP A 266 -0.58 28.31 1.93
N ASP A 267 0.32 28.98 2.64
CA ASP A 267 1.22 29.99 2.07
C ASP A 267 2.34 29.37 1.22
N ILE A 268 2.69 28.09 1.45
CA ILE A 268 3.84 27.41 0.82
C ILE A 268 3.44 26.27 -0.11
N LEU A 269 2.41 25.49 0.24
CA LEU A 269 2.04 24.27 -0.46
C LEU A 269 1.64 24.49 -1.91
N PRO A 270 0.86 25.53 -2.30
CA PRO A 270 0.46 25.69 -3.69
C PRO A 270 1.63 25.84 -4.67
N SER A 271 2.69 26.55 -4.27
CA SER A 271 3.89 26.72 -5.09
C SER A 271 4.70 25.42 -5.17
N LEU A 272 4.95 24.79 -4.02
CA LEU A 272 5.69 23.54 -3.94
C LEU A 272 4.99 22.42 -4.70
N LYS A 273 3.66 22.27 -4.55
CA LYS A 273 2.87 21.26 -5.27
C LYS A 273 3.00 21.40 -6.78
N LYS A 274 2.91 22.63 -7.30
CA LYS A 274 3.09 22.90 -8.73
C LYS A 274 4.50 22.56 -9.21
N SER A 275 5.52 22.94 -8.45
CA SER A 275 6.91 22.63 -8.81
C SER A 275 7.17 21.12 -8.81
N PHE A 276 6.71 20.43 -7.77
CA PHE A 276 6.87 18.99 -7.61
C PHE A 276 6.11 18.21 -8.70
N ALA A 277 4.87 18.61 -9.01
CA ALA A 277 4.08 17.99 -10.06
C ALA A 277 4.70 18.17 -11.46
N ARG A 278 5.35 19.31 -11.74
CA ARG A 278 6.12 19.51 -12.99
C ARG A 278 7.29 18.54 -13.06
N GLU A 279 8.10 18.46 -12.01
CA GLU A 279 9.23 17.54 -11.98
C GLU A 279 8.79 16.07 -12.11
N LEU A 280 7.70 15.69 -11.45
CA LEU A 280 7.10 14.36 -11.58
C LEU A 280 6.62 14.10 -13.02
N SER A 281 5.98 15.08 -13.66
CA SER A 281 5.55 15.00 -15.05
C SER A 281 6.72 14.89 -16.01
N ASP A 282 7.80 15.65 -15.81
CA ASP A 282 9.00 15.59 -16.65
C ASP A 282 9.65 14.21 -16.58
N ARG A 283 9.73 13.63 -15.37
CA ARG A 283 10.22 12.26 -15.15
C ARG A 283 9.32 11.24 -15.86
N LEU A 284 8.01 11.35 -15.69
CA LEU A 284 7.05 10.48 -16.37
C LEU A 284 7.19 10.55 -17.89
N VAL A 285 7.21 11.75 -18.47
CA VAL A 285 7.33 11.95 -19.93
C VAL A 285 8.67 11.43 -20.44
N SER A 286 9.75 11.60 -19.68
CA SER A 286 11.07 11.07 -20.03
C SER A 286 11.13 9.53 -20.02
N TRP A 287 10.39 8.89 -19.11
CA TRP A 287 10.34 7.43 -19.01
C TRP A 287 9.33 6.80 -20.00
N LEU A 288 8.29 7.54 -20.38
CA LEU A 288 7.10 7.01 -21.03
C LEU A 288 7.41 6.17 -22.29
N PRO A 289 6.99 4.89 -22.35
CA PRO A 289 7.13 4.10 -23.57
C PRO A 289 6.30 4.65 -24.74
N GLU A 290 6.87 4.67 -25.95
CA GLU A 290 6.29 5.34 -27.14
C GLU A 290 4.83 4.96 -27.47
N ARG A 291 4.43 3.73 -27.19
CA ARG A 291 3.08 3.20 -27.51
C ARG A 291 2.00 3.56 -26.49
N VAL A 292 2.38 4.20 -25.37
CA VAL A 292 1.44 4.55 -24.30
C VAL A 292 0.74 5.85 -24.63
N THR A 293 -0.59 5.83 -24.54
CA THR A 293 -1.40 7.06 -24.62
C THR A 293 -2.29 7.27 -23.41
N ASP A 294 -2.49 6.23 -22.60
CA ASP A 294 -3.30 6.26 -21.39
C ASP A 294 -2.41 6.08 -20.16
N VAL A 295 -2.58 6.97 -19.17
CA VAL A 295 -1.79 6.98 -17.94
C VAL A 295 -2.76 6.91 -16.76
N ILE A 296 -2.64 5.87 -15.94
CA ILE A 296 -3.36 5.74 -14.67
C ILE A 296 -2.47 6.28 -13.56
N ILE A 297 -2.89 7.35 -12.91
CA ILE A 297 -2.28 7.88 -11.69
C ILE A 297 -2.95 7.23 -10.48
N SER A 298 -2.16 6.78 -9.52
CA SER A 298 -2.62 6.14 -8.28
C SER A 298 -1.75 6.53 -7.07
N GLY A 299 -2.05 5.92 -5.92
CA GLY A 299 -1.33 6.13 -4.67
C GLY A 299 -1.81 7.36 -3.91
N GLY A 300 -1.25 7.55 -2.71
CA GLY A 300 -1.56 8.72 -1.88
C GLY A 300 -1.14 10.03 -2.55
N GLY A 301 0.03 10.03 -3.21
CA GLY A 301 0.51 11.19 -3.96
C GLY A 301 -0.27 11.44 -5.25
N GLY A 302 -0.87 10.41 -5.85
CA GLY A 302 -1.65 10.54 -7.07
C GLY A 302 -2.85 11.46 -6.91
N GLU A 303 -3.64 11.24 -5.87
CA GLU A 303 -4.76 12.12 -5.52
C GLU A 303 -4.27 13.50 -5.07
N PHE A 304 -3.21 13.54 -4.27
CA PHE A 304 -2.63 14.78 -3.75
C PHE A 304 -2.17 15.75 -4.86
N PHE A 305 -1.55 15.23 -5.92
CA PHE A 305 -1.03 16.03 -7.04
C PHE A 305 -1.94 16.06 -8.27
N TRP A 306 -3.10 15.39 -8.25
CA TRP A 306 -3.93 15.21 -9.45
C TRP A 306 -4.33 16.52 -10.15
N SER A 307 -4.68 17.55 -9.38
CA SER A 307 -5.05 18.87 -9.91
C SER A 307 -3.96 19.51 -10.75
N ASP A 308 -2.70 19.29 -10.37
CA ASP A 308 -1.53 19.87 -11.02
C ASP A 308 -0.96 18.95 -12.12
N LEU A 309 -1.07 17.63 -11.96
CA LEU A 309 -0.62 16.64 -12.96
C LEU A 309 -1.55 16.56 -14.17
N ARG A 310 -2.87 16.63 -13.97
CA ARG A 310 -3.84 16.43 -15.06
C ARG A 310 -3.64 17.40 -16.24
N PRO A 311 -3.41 18.72 -16.04
CA PRO A 311 -3.07 19.62 -17.14
C PRO A 311 -1.76 19.25 -17.84
N LEU A 312 -0.72 18.87 -17.09
CA LEU A 312 0.59 18.51 -17.64
C LEU A 312 0.52 17.26 -18.53
N LEU A 313 -0.24 16.24 -18.10
CA LEU A 313 -0.51 15.05 -18.91
C LEU A 313 -1.21 15.43 -20.22
N LYS A 314 -2.19 16.35 -20.16
CA LYS A 314 -2.90 16.82 -21.35
C LYS A 314 -1.98 17.57 -22.31
N ASP A 315 -1.09 18.42 -21.80
CA ASP A 315 -0.11 19.16 -22.60
C ASP A 315 0.89 18.21 -23.29
N ALA A 316 1.26 17.11 -22.61
CA ALA A 316 2.01 16.00 -23.18
C ALA A 316 1.20 15.09 -24.14
N LYS A 317 -0.07 15.43 -24.43
CA LYS A 317 -1.00 14.65 -25.27
C LYS A 317 -1.34 13.26 -24.72
N LEU A 318 -1.27 13.09 -23.40
CA LEU A 318 -1.61 11.87 -22.68
C LEU A 318 -3.03 11.95 -22.11
N LYS A 319 -3.71 10.80 -22.09
CA LYS A 319 -5.00 10.62 -21.43
C LYS A 319 -4.76 10.19 -19.99
N GLY A 320 -4.79 11.16 -19.08
CA GLY A 320 -4.68 10.89 -17.65
C GLY A 320 -5.99 10.37 -17.06
N HIS A 321 -5.88 9.32 -16.24
CA HIS A 321 -6.94 8.74 -15.42
C HIS A 321 -6.48 8.73 -13.97
N LEU A 322 -7.38 9.03 -13.03
CA LEU A 322 -7.10 8.86 -11.60
C LEU A 322 -7.83 7.62 -11.12
N ALA A 323 -7.08 6.65 -10.59
CA ALA A 323 -7.69 5.52 -9.88
C ALA A 323 -8.39 6.06 -8.64
N LYS A 324 -9.66 5.71 -8.42
CA LYS A 324 -10.45 6.20 -7.27
C LYS A 324 -11.05 5.06 -6.46
N PRO A 325 -10.97 5.06 -5.12
CA PRO A 325 -10.13 5.96 -4.30
C PRO A 325 -8.64 5.66 -4.50
N SER A 326 -7.83 6.68 -4.78
CA SER A 326 -6.43 6.50 -5.22
C SER A 326 -5.56 5.81 -4.18
N ARG A 327 -5.78 6.16 -2.91
CA ARG A 327 -5.02 5.63 -1.77
C ARG A 327 -5.25 4.14 -1.52
N THR A 328 -6.40 3.58 -1.91
CA THR A 328 -6.78 2.18 -1.62
C THR A 328 -6.91 1.32 -2.87
N ALA A 329 -6.87 1.91 -4.07
CA ALA A 329 -7.02 1.24 -5.35
C ALA A 329 -6.08 0.04 -5.53
N ASN A 330 -4.83 0.13 -5.09
CA ASN A 330 -3.87 -0.96 -5.21
C ASN A 330 -4.32 -2.20 -4.41
N ALA A 331 -4.74 -2.02 -3.15
CA ALA A 331 -5.24 -3.11 -2.31
C ALA A 331 -6.55 -3.71 -2.85
N LEU A 332 -7.48 -2.86 -3.31
CA LEU A 332 -8.73 -3.34 -3.91
C LEU A 332 -8.49 -4.19 -5.17
N GLY A 333 -7.55 -3.78 -6.02
CA GLY A 333 -7.18 -4.56 -7.20
C GLY A 333 -6.40 -5.83 -6.87
N GLN A 334 -5.54 -5.80 -5.84
CA GLN A 334 -4.89 -7.00 -5.29
C GLN A 334 -5.93 -8.02 -4.82
N TYR A 335 -6.97 -7.58 -4.11
CA TYR A 335 -8.06 -8.46 -3.70
C TYR A 335 -8.76 -9.11 -4.90
N ILE A 336 -9.15 -8.31 -5.90
CA ILE A 336 -9.77 -8.83 -7.14
C ILE A 336 -8.85 -9.81 -7.86
N TYR A 337 -7.54 -9.52 -7.92
CA TYR A 337 -6.55 -10.42 -8.48
C TYR A 337 -6.55 -11.78 -7.73
N GLY A 338 -6.54 -11.75 -6.39
CA GLY A 338 -6.59 -12.97 -5.57
C GLY A 338 -7.85 -13.81 -5.81
N GLU A 339 -9.02 -13.17 -5.91
CA GLU A 339 -10.27 -13.87 -6.23
C GLU A 339 -10.19 -14.56 -7.61
N LEU A 340 -9.67 -13.87 -8.62
CA LEU A 340 -9.51 -14.44 -9.96
C LEU A 340 -8.53 -15.62 -9.97
N GLN A 341 -7.45 -15.56 -9.18
CA GLN A 341 -6.52 -16.67 -9.03
C GLN A 341 -7.19 -17.89 -8.39
N ILE A 342 -7.94 -17.69 -7.30
CA ILE A 342 -8.74 -18.75 -6.66
C ILE A 342 -9.71 -19.38 -7.64
N MET A 343 -10.47 -18.57 -8.38
CA MET A 343 -11.41 -19.06 -9.39
C MET A 343 -10.70 -19.89 -10.48
N SER A 344 -9.51 -19.47 -10.90
CA SER A 344 -8.70 -20.21 -11.87
C SER A 344 -8.25 -21.57 -11.32
N LEU A 345 -7.73 -21.60 -10.09
CA LEU A 345 -7.32 -22.83 -9.41
C LEU A 345 -8.49 -23.80 -9.22
N SER A 346 -9.66 -23.30 -8.80
CA SER A 346 -10.87 -24.12 -8.68
C SER A 346 -11.30 -24.73 -10.01
N LYS A 347 -11.22 -23.98 -11.11
CA LYS A 347 -11.52 -24.51 -12.46
C LYS A 347 -10.52 -25.59 -12.89
N GLN A 348 -9.23 -25.40 -12.61
CA GLN A 348 -8.20 -26.40 -12.91
C GLN A 348 -8.49 -27.72 -12.17
N LEU A 349 -8.78 -27.65 -10.87
CA LEU A 349 -9.13 -28.81 -10.03
C LEU A 349 -10.38 -29.55 -10.54
N VAL A 350 -11.42 -28.84 -10.96
CA VAL A 350 -12.65 -29.44 -11.51
C VAL A 350 -12.41 -30.05 -12.89
N SER A 351 -11.55 -29.45 -13.71
CA SER A 351 -11.28 -29.89 -15.09
C SER A 351 -10.24 -31.02 -15.21
N GLY A 352 -9.55 -31.38 -14.12
CA GLY A 352 -8.53 -32.44 -14.11
C GLY A 352 -7.32 -32.16 -15.01
N ARG A 353 -7.10 -30.91 -15.43
CA ARG A 353 -5.92 -30.50 -16.20
C ARG A 353 -4.94 -29.74 -15.29
N PRO A 354 -3.63 -30.02 -15.39
CA PRO A 354 -2.61 -29.33 -14.61
C PRO A 354 -2.56 -27.82 -14.87
#